data_AF-A0A8J8CLV6-F1
#
_entry.id   AF-A0A8J8CLV6-F1
#
_cell.length_a   1.000
_cell.length_b   1.000
_cell.length_c   1.000
_cell.angle_alpha   90.00
_cell.angle_beta   90.00
_cell.angle_gamma   90.00
#
_symmetry.space_group_name_H-M   'P 1'
#
loop_
_entity.id
_entity.type
_entity.pdbx_description
1 polymer ?
#
loop_
_entity_poly.entity_id
_entity_poly.type
_entity_poly.pdbx_seq_one_letter_code
_entity_poly.pdbx_strand_id
1 'polypeptide(L)' 'MKYRGYIVVRCPRCSKWTYAKSTQKTRLCSRCEKRFKINDLEVIYAESHQHAHILVKHKNEQEMKKDLKS' A
#
# COMPACT_ATOMS: atom_id res chain seq x y z
N MET A 1 -19.25 6.95 10.34
CA MET A 1 -18.41 7.85 9.50
C MET A 1 -17.71 7.04 8.42
N LYS A 2 -18.00 7.27 7.13
CA LYS A 2 -17.17 6.72 6.04
C LYS A 2 -15.89 7.55 5.98
N TYR A 3 -14.78 7.01 6.44
CA TYR A 3 -13.47 7.66 6.32
C TYR A 3 -13.24 7.98 4.84
N ARG A 4 -13.09 9.26 4.46
CA ARG A 4 -12.78 9.68 3.08
C ARG A 4 -11.27 9.68 2.83
N GLY A 5 -10.57 8.74 3.46
CA GLY A 5 -9.11 8.65 3.44
C GLY A 5 -8.59 7.68 2.39
N TYR A 6 -7.27 7.63 2.33
CA TYR A 6 -6.50 6.62 1.62
C TYR A 6 -6.03 5.56 2.61
N ILE A 7 -5.72 4.39 2.08
CA ILE A 7 -5.12 3.28 2.80
C ILE A 7 -3.86 2.86 2.07
N VAL A 8 -2.84 2.57 2.84
CA VAL A 8 -1.56 2.05 2.38
C VAL A 8 -1.52 0.58 2.77
N VAL A 9 -1.26 -0.28 1.79
CA VAL A 9 -1.35 -1.74 1.93
C VAL A 9 -0.15 -2.40 1.28
N ARG A 10 0.32 -3.50 1.87
CA ARG A 10 1.40 -4.32 1.30
C ARG A 10 0.82 -5.34 0.34
N CYS A 11 1.39 -5.45 -0.87
CA CYS A 11 0.97 -6.48 -1.80
C CYS A 11 1.38 -7.87 -1.26
N PRO A 12 0.46 -8.84 -1.13
CA PRO A 12 0.77 -10.16 -0.60
C PRO A 12 1.59 -11.03 -1.58
N ARG A 13 1.76 -10.59 -2.83
CA ARG A 13 2.48 -11.34 -3.87
C ARG A 13 3.93 -10.90 -4.03
N CYS A 14 4.16 -9.58 -4.14
CA CYS A 14 5.50 -9.04 -4.38
C CYS A 14 6.05 -8.25 -3.18
N SER A 15 5.34 -8.22 -2.06
CA SER A 15 5.73 -7.57 -0.81
C SER A 15 5.98 -6.05 -0.89
N LYS A 16 5.76 -5.42 -2.05
CA LYS A 16 5.86 -3.97 -2.22
C LYS A 16 4.59 -3.26 -1.77
N TRP A 17 4.78 -2.06 -1.24
CA TRP A 17 3.72 -1.20 -0.73
C TRP A 17 3.02 -0.44 -1.86
N THR A 18 1.71 -0.27 -1.72
CA THR A 18 0.86 0.53 -2.62
C THR A 18 -0.23 1.23 -1.80
N TYR A 19 -1.00 2.11 -2.42
CA TYR A 19 -2.13 2.78 -1.78
C TYR A 19 -3.40 2.65 -2.61
N ALA A 20 -4.54 2.76 -1.92
CA ALA A 20 -5.89 2.71 -2.49
C ALA A 20 -6.79 3.70 -1.73
N LYS A 21 -7.98 4.00 -2.28
CA LYS A 21 -9.00 4.70 -1.50
C LYS A 21 -9.54 3.73 -0.45
N SER A 22 -9.81 4.21 0.77
CA SER A 22 -10.37 3.39 1.87
C SER A 22 -11.68 2.68 1.53
N THR A 23 -12.42 3.15 0.53
CA THR A 23 -13.66 2.52 0.03
C THR A 23 -13.41 1.37 -0.95
N GLN A 24 -12.19 1.18 -1.44
CA GLN A 24 -11.85 0.12 -2.40
C GLN A 24 -11.59 -1.20 -1.66
N LYS A 25 -12.31 -2.25 -2.06
CA LYS A 25 -12.14 -3.61 -1.52
C LYS A 25 -11.03 -4.41 -2.20
N THR A 26 -10.56 -3.95 -3.37
CA THR A 26 -9.54 -4.63 -4.17
C THR A 26 -8.57 -3.62 -4.77
N ARG A 27 -7.32 -4.03 -4.98
CA ARG A 27 -6.30 -3.22 -5.65
C ARG A 27 -5.53 -4.05 -6.67
N LEU A 28 -5.22 -3.43 -7.80
CA LEU A 28 -4.23 -3.94 -8.75
C LEU A 28 -2.85 -3.46 -8.30
N CYS A 29 -1.91 -4.40 -8.11
CA CYS A 29 -0.53 -4.05 -7.88
C CYS A 29 0.10 -3.51 -9.17
N SER A 30 0.65 -2.30 -9.13
CA SER A 30 1.36 -1.72 -10.29
C SER A 30 2.74 -2.34 -10.55
N ARG A 31 3.21 -3.25 -9.69
CA ARG A 31 4.51 -3.93 -9.84
C ARG A 31 4.39 -5.35 -10.39
N CYS A 32 3.53 -6.17 -9.78
CA CYS A 32 3.36 -7.57 -10.21
C CYS A 32 2.10 -7.79 -11.03
N GLU A 33 1.32 -6.73 -11.28
CA GLU A 33 0.12 -6.74 -12.13
C GLU A 33 -0.97 -7.73 -11.66
N LYS A 34 -0.89 -8.20 -10.42
CA LYS A 34 -1.91 -9.05 -9.81
C LYS A 34 -2.88 -8.22 -8.98
N ARG A 35 -4.17 -8.56 -9.09
CA ARG A 35 -5.24 -8.00 -8.25
C ARG A 35 -5.33 -8.79 -6.94
N PHE A 36 -5.53 -8.09 -5.83
CA PHE A 36 -5.71 -8.69 -4.51
C PHE A 36 -6.82 -7.98 -3.73
N LYS A 37 -7.40 -8.68 -2.75
CA LYS A 37 -8.39 -8.12 -1.82
C LYS A 37 -7.67 -7.33 -0.73
N ILE A 38 -8.20 -6.17 -0.39
CA ILE A 38 -7.68 -5.28 0.64
C ILE A 38 -8.26 -5.63 2.01
N ASN A 39 -9.54 -6.02 2.06
CA ASN A 39 -10.28 -6.17 3.31
C ASN A 39 -9.63 -7.14 4.32
N ASP A 40 -8.85 -8.10 3.82
CA ASP A 40 -8.21 -9.15 4.63
C ASP A 40 -6.74 -8.80 4.96
N LEU A 41 -6.29 -7.59 4.66
CA LEU A 41 -4.90 -7.17 4.82
C LEU A 41 -4.78 -6.06 5.88
N GLU A 42 -3.62 -6.04 6.53
CA GLU A 42 -3.24 -4.90 7.37
C GLU A 42 -3.07 -3.64 6.51
N VAL A 43 -3.71 -2.56 6.96
CA VAL A 43 -3.69 -1.27 6.28
C VAL A 43 -3.22 -0.15 7.20
N ILE A 44 -2.51 0.80 6.64
CA ILE A 44 -2.16 2.06 7.30
C ILE A 44 -3.06 3.14 6.71
N TYR A 45 -3.81 3.85 7.55
CA TYR A 45 -4.67 4.94 7.10
C TYR A 45 -3.86 6.19 6.80
N ALA A 46 -4.24 6.89 5.74
CA ALA A 46 -3.66 8.16 5.32
C ALA A 46 -4.79 9.16 5.02
N GLU A 47 -4.60 10.40 5.46
CA GLU A 47 -5.63 11.44 5.36
C GLU A 47 -5.80 11.98 3.93
N SER A 48 -4.74 11.92 3.13
CA SER A 48 -4.72 12.46 1.77
C SER A 48 -3.96 11.56 0.80
N HIS A 49 -4.18 11.79 -0.50
CA HIS A 49 -3.44 11.13 -1.57
C HIS A 49 -1.93 11.36 -1.45
N GLN A 50 -1.53 12.61 -1.17
CA GLN A 50 -0.13 12.98 -1.02
C GLN A 50 0.51 12.24 0.16
N HIS A 51 -0.17 12.20 1.30
CA HIS A 51 0.32 11.46 2.47
C HIS A 51 0.49 9.96 2.16
N ALA A 52 -0.49 9.35 1.50
CA ALA A 52 -0.39 7.94 1.09
C ALA A 52 0.77 7.68 0.12
N HIS A 53 1.00 8.59 -0.84
CA HIS A 53 2.10 8.49 -1.79
C HIS A 53 3.46 8.55 -1.09
N ILE A 54 3.65 9.52 -0.18
CA ILE A 54 4.88 9.67 0.61
C ILE A 54 5.15 8.41 1.45
N LEU A 55 4.12 7.88 2.13
CA LEU A 55 4.24 6.66 2.92
C LEU A 55 4.67 5.46 2.08
N VAL A 56 4.05 5.27 0.90
CA VAL A 56 4.40 4.17 -0.01
C VAL A 56 5.83 4.29 -0.51
N LYS A 57 6.28 5.50 -0.87
CA LYS A 57 7.67 5.74 -1.30
C LYS A 57 8.65 5.37 -0.19
N HIS A 58 8.45 5.93 1.00
CA HIS A 58 9.34 5.70 2.15
C HIS A 58 9.37 4.21 2.57
N LYS A 59 8.22 3.55 2.64
CA LYS A 59 8.14 2.11 2.97
C LYS A 59 8.85 1.24 1.93
N ASN A 60 8.67 1.52 0.64
CA ASN A 60 9.35 0.76 -0.40
C ASN A 60 10.87 0.98 -0.39
N GLU A 61 11.34 2.20 -0.13
CA GLU A 61 12.77 2.50 0.03
C GLU A 61 13.38 1.77 1.24
N GLN A 62 12.67 1.74 2.37
CA GLN A 62 13.09 0.99 3.55
C GLN A 62 13.22 -0.51 3.27
N GLU A 63 12.25 -1.11 2.57
CA GLU A 63 12.32 -2.52 2.20
C GLU A 63 13.50 -2.79 1.25
N MET A 64 13.77 -1.92 0.27
CA MET A 64 14.96 -2.06 -0.57
C MET A 64 16.25 -1.95 0.22
N LYS A 65 16.35 -1.03 1.19
CA LYS A 65 17.54 -0.92 2.06
C LYS A 65 17.76 -2.16 2.93
N LYS A 66 16.69 -2.88 3.30
CA LYS A 66 16.81 -4.17 4.00
C LYS A 66 17.30 -5.27 3.04
N ASP A 67 16.73 -5.32 1.83
CA ASP A 67 17.11 -6.30 0.80
C ASP A 67 18.61 -6.18 0.43
N LEU A 68 19.19 -4.97 0.46
CA LEU A 68 20.63 -4.73 0.19
C LEU A 68 21.57 -5.06 1.37
N LYS A 69 21.05 -5.28 2.57
CA LYS A 69 21.84 -5.56 3.78
C LYS A 69 21.78 -7.02 4.24
N SER A 70 21.03 -7.86 3.53
CA SER A 70 21.04 -9.33 3.68
C SER A 70 21.94 -9.96 2.65
#